data_AF-A0AAD7I8U1-F1
#
_entry.id   AF-A0AAD7I8U1-F1
#
_cell.length_a   1.000
_cell.length_b   1.000
_cell.length_c   1.000
_cell.angle_alpha   90.00
_cell.angle_beta   90.00
_cell.angle_gamma   90.00
#
_symmetry.space_group_name_H-M   'P 1'
#
loop_
_entity.id
_entity.type
_entity.pdbx_description
1 polymer ?
#
loop_
_entity_poly.entity_id
_entity_poly.type
_entity_poly.pdbx_seq_one_letter_code
_entity_poly.pdbx_strand_id
1 'polypeptide(L)'
;MGLSDHHTTTAFDEHIAVLILSLMVPGVCLTFTVLCAYAYTAWHPVSQQHLNRVSFRLLVYALIANFVFGIAFVIGTLSSAPSAGCSFVAFLVNLSLMTSASMCFCMALNLQLVLVHQINGRKMEKYYVLGTLVLCAVCNIIPYASRQFGLNPTNKTCWFNNSDPDTMLRWLIGTQSFWVLSMATGEILAFLVIVGYIISYEFVSRRYRRDSQNSENAYPDDWTLPESPIKKYRNIILRIGLYPLVSCLINFSTCILDLYGVKNPILTELNWRLGIADLAIYSVRPLLYGILAATDPAFIRGILALRRPMETCRLGKDISFQFAVPTPVHIELQYARTHHTDEAGVESISTHSLEDTTRTTTTSLQDGDTAQALPTDESARPSRKRVGGPHSRRASLGDVACHI
;
A
#
# COMPACT_ATOMS: atom_id res chain seq x y z
N MET A 1 40.52 -23.81 32.90
CA MET A 1 39.06 -23.75 32.72
C MET A 1 38.81 -23.27 31.29
N GLY A 2 38.21 -24.09 30.42
CA GLY A 2 38.07 -23.74 29.00
C GLY A 2 37.98 -24.93 28.04
N LEU A 3 37.19 -25.96 28.39
CA LEU A 3 36.92 -27.10 27.49
C LEU A 3 35.48 -27.63 27.57
N SER A 4 34.61 -27.04 28.40
CA SER A 4 33.24 -27.53 28.62
C SER A 4 32.18 -26.77 27.82
N ASP A 5 32.43 -25.50 27.51
CA ASP A 5 31.44 -24.59 26.90
C ASP A 5 31.18 -24.88 25.41
N HIS A 6 32.01 -25.70 24.76
CA HIS A 6 31.91 -26.00 23.33
C HIS A 6 30.90 -27.10 22.97
N HIS A 7 30.47 -27.92 23.94
CA HIS A 7 29.55 -29.05 23.71
C HIS A 7 28.07 -28.70 23.93
N THR A 8 27.77 -27.64 24.68
CA THR A 8 26.39 -27.18 24.93
C THR A 8 25.83 -26.33 23.79
N THR A 9 26.67 -25.64 23.03
CA THR A 9 26.26 -24.83 21.86
C THR A 9 25.61 -25.68 20.76
N THR A 10 26.26 -26.75 20.31
CA THR A 10 25.86 -27.48 19.09
C THR A 10 24.46 -28.09 19.16
N ALA A 11 24.05 -28.58 20.33
CA ALA A 11 22.71 -29.15 20.52
C ALA A 11 21.61 -28.07 20.56
N PHE A 12 21.93 -26.86 21.04
CA PHE A 12 20.97 -25.75 21.05
C PHE A 12 20.79 -25.18 19.63
N ASP A 13 21.88 -25.07 18.87
CA ASP A 13 21.85 -24.61 17.47
C ASP A 13 20.97 -25.52 16.59
N GLU A 14 21.02 -26.84 16.80
CA GLU A 14 20.15 -27.81 16.13
C GLU A 14 18.65 -27.55 16.45
N HIS A 15 18.31 -27.32 17.72
CA HIS A 15 16.93 -26.99 18.10
C HIS A 15 16.44 -25.66 17.49
N ILE A 16 17.30 -24.64 17.36
CA ILE A 16 16.96 -23.39 16.66
C ILE A 16 16.74 -23.65 15.17
N ALA A 17 17.61 -24.42 14.51
CA ALA A 17 17.48 -24.76 13.10
C ALA A 17 16.16 -25.52 12.83
N VAL A 18 15.82 -26.51 13.66
CA VAL A 18 14.55 -27.24 13.59
C VAL A 18 13.35 -26.31 13.81
N LEU A 19 13.41 -25.40 14.78
CA LEU A 19 12.34 -24.42 15.03
C LEU A 19 12.12 -23.51 13.81
N ILE A 20 13.19 -22.92 13.27
CA ILE A 20 13.15 -22.07 12.07
C ILE A 20 12.56 -22.82 10.87
N LEU A 21 13.04 -24.03 10.59
CA LEU A 21 12.54 -24.87 9.49
C LEU A 21 11.05 -25.21 9.69
N SER A 22 10.62 -25.51 10.92
CA SER A 22 9.23 -25.83 11.25
C SER A 22 8.25 -24.67 11.02
N LEU A 23 8.71 -23.43 11.18
CA LEU A 23 7.93 -22.21 10.95
C LEU A 23 7.99 -21.77 9.47
N MET A 24 9.17 -21.83 8.86
CA MET A 24 9.43 -21.33 7.51
C MET A 24 8.87 -22.23 6.41
N VAL A 25 9.06 -23.55 6.51
CA VAL A 25 8.68 -24.49 5.43
C VAL A 25 7.17 -24.48 5.15
N PRO A 26 6.25 -24.50 6.13
CA PRO A 26 4.82 -24.34 5.88
C PRO A 26 4.48 -23.01 5.19
N GLY A 27 5.20 -21.93 5.53
CA GLY A 27 5.06 -20.63 4.86
C GLY A 27 5.49 -20.66 3.39
N VAL A 28 6.65 -21.26 3.09
CA VAL A 28 7.13 -21.44 1.71
C VAL A 28 6.17 -22.32 0.90
N CYS A 29 5.68 -23.43 1.46
CA CYS A 29 4.70 -24.29 0.80
C CYS A 29 3.35 -23.60 0.55
N LEU A 30 2.86 -22.81 1.51
CA LEU A 30 1.60 -22.06 1.35
C LEU A 30 1.75 -20.93 0.31
N THR A 31 2.82 -20.13 0.38
CA THR A 31 3.07 -19.04 -0.59
C THR A 31 3.22 -19.59 -2.01
N PHE A 32 3.96 -20.69 -2.19
CA PHE A 32 4.03 -21.42 -3.46
C PHE A 32 2.66 -21.88 -3.96
N THR A 33 1.86 -22.51 -3.10
CA THR A 33 0.51 -23.01 -3.46
C THR A 33 -0.41 -21.86 -3.91
N VAL A 34 -0.37 -20.72 -3.22
CA VAL A 34 -1.13 -19.52 -3.59
C VAL A 34 -0.62 -18.91 -4.89
N LEU A 35 0.69 -18.89 -5.14
CA LEU A 35 1.27 -18.41 -6.41
C LEU A 35 0.89 -19.31 -7.59
N CYS A 36 0.89 -20.63 -7.43
CA CYS A 36 0.45 -21.56 -8.47
C CYS A 36 -1.06 -21.43 -8.75
N ALA A 37 -1.90 -21.33 -7.71
CA ALA A 37 -3.32 -21.09 -7.86
C ALA A 37 -3.63 -19.69 -8.45
N TYR A 38 -2.81 -18.68 -8.17
CA TYR A 38 -2.86 -17.39 -8.85
C TYR A 38 -2.50 -17.51 -10.33
N ALA A 39 -1.39 -18.17 -10.68
CA ALA A 39 -0.99 -18.36 -12.07
C ALA A 39 -2.08 -19.09 -12.89
N TYR A 40 -2.67 -20.15 -12.33
CA TYR A 40 -3.80 -20.87 -12.91
C TYR A 40 -5.04 -19.97 -13.08
N THR A 41 -5.44 -19.22 -12.04
CA THR A 41 -6.59 -18.31 -12.12
C THR A 41 -6.36 -17.06 -12.99
N ALA A 42 -5.10 -16.67 -13.21
CA ALA A 42 -4.72 -15.60 -14.13
C ALA A 42 -4.69 -16.07 -15.61
N TRP A 43 -4.55 -17.37 -15.87
CA TRP A 43 -4.57 -17.92 -17.24
C TRP A 43 -5.97 -17.84 -17.88
N HIS A 44 -7.04 -17.98 -17.09
CA HIS A 44 -8.41 -17.98 -17.59
C HIS A 44 -9.02 -16.56 -17.68
N PRO A 45 -9.61 -16.17 -18.83
CA PRO A 45 -10.09 -14.79 -19.06
C PRO A 45 -11.26 -14.39 -18.15
N VAL A 46 -12.12 -15.35 -17.78
CA VAL A 46 -13.29 -15.12 -16.89
C VAL A 46 -12.83 -14.61 -15.51
N SER A 47 -11.81 -15.23 -14.92
CA SER A 47 -11.28 -14.87 -13.60
C SER A 47 -10.36 -13.65 -13.62
N GLN A 48 -9.68 -13.36 -14.74
CA GLN A 48 -8.83 -12.15 -14.88
C GLN A 48 -9.58 -10.85 -14.54
N GLN A 49 -10.89 -10.76 -14.82
CA GLN A 49 -11.69 -9.57 -14.50
C GLN A 49 -11.70 -9.25 -12.99
N HIS A 50 -11.67 -10.28 -12.13
CA HIS A 50 -11.60 -10.11 -10.68
C HIS A 50 -10.16 -9.86 -10.19
N LEU A 51 -9.16 -10.43 -10.86
CA LEU A 51 -7.74 -10.35 -10.47
C LEU A 51 -7.03 -9.07 -10.94
N ASN A 52 -7.57 -8.34 -11.92
CA ASN A 52 -6.96 -7.15 -12.54
C ASN A 52 -6.77 -5.92 -11.60
N ARG A 53 -7.09 -6.04 -10.31
CA ARG A 53 -6.96 -5.00 -9.29
C ARG A 53 -5.48 -4.72 -8.94
N VAL A 54 -5.05 -3.46 -9.01
CA VAL A 54 -3.66 -3.02 -8.76
C VAL A 54 -3.12 -3.51 -7.41
N SER A 55 -3.83 -3.27 -6.30
CA SER A 55 -3.40 -3.74 -4.97
C SER A 55 -3.20 -5.27 -4.90
N PHE A 56 -3.93 -6.05 -5.70
CA PHE A 56 -3.77 -7.50 -5.73
C PHE A 56 -2.55 -7.93 -6.56
N ARG A 57 -2.23 -7.21 -7.64
CA ARG A 57 -0.98 -7.43 -8.39
C ARG A 57 0.27 -7.01 -7.58
N LEU A 58 0.19 -5.91 -6.82
CA LEU A 58 1.22 -5.55 -5.82
C LEU A 58 1.38 -6.61 -4.72
N LEU A 59 0.26 -7.19 -4.23
CA LEU A 59 0.30 -8.30 -3.28
C LEU A 59 0.99 -9.54 -3.86
N VAL A 60 0.75 -9.89 -5.13
CA VAL A 60 1.47 -10.99 -5.80
C VAL A 60 2.97 -10.71 -5.89
N TYR A 61 3.39 -9.47 -6.19
CA TYR A 61 4.82 -9.12 -6.19
C TYR A 61 5.45 -9.25 -4.78
N ALA A 62 4.74 -8.82 -3.74
CA ALA A 62 5.16 -9.05 -2.35
C ALA A 62 5.22 -10.57 -2.02
N LEU A 63 4.26 -11.36 -2.51
CA LEU A 63 4.21 -12.81 -2.28
C LEU A 63 5.37 -13.55 -2.95
N ILE A 64 5.74 -13.17 -4.18
CA ILE A 64 6.94 -13.66 -4.88
C ILE A 64 8.19 -13.30 -4.08
N ALA A 65 8.29 -12.07 -3.57
CA ALA A 65 9.41 -11.65 -2.74
C ALA A 65 9.51 -12.48 -1.44
N ASN A 66 8.40 -12.72 -0.73
CA ASN A 66 8.40 -13.55 0.48
C ASN A 66 8.71 -15.04 0.20
N PHE A 67 8.37 -15.56 -0.98
CA PHE A 67 8.74 -16.91 -1.41
C PHE A 67 10.25 -17.03 -1.66
N VAL A 68 10.86 -16.06 -2.37
CA VAL A 68 12.31 -15.98 -2.57
C VAL A 68 13.04 -15.78 -1.23
N PHE A 69 12.52 -14.92 -0.35
CA PHE A 69 13.02 -14.72 1.01
C PHE A 69 13.09 -16.04 1.77
N GLY A 70 11.98 -16.81 1.82
CA GLY A 70 11.93 -18.06 2.57
C GLY A 70 12.90 -19.12 2.06
N ILE A 71 13.06 -19.25 0.74
CA ILE A 71 14.07 -20.15 0.14
C ILE A 71 15.49 -19.70 0.50
N ALA A 72 15.80 -18.41 0.31
CA ALA A 72 17.13 -17.89 0.59
C ALA A 72 17.49 -18.03 2.08
N PHE A 73 16.55 -17.74 2.98
CA PHE A 73 16.73 -17.87 4.43
C PHE A 73 17.03 -19.32 4.84
N VAL A 74 16.27 -20.30 4.32
CA VAL A 74 16.53 -21.73 4.57
C VAL A 74 17.92 -22.15 4.09
N ILE A 75 18.33 -21.74 2.89
CA ILE A 75 19.70 -22.02 2.38
C ILE A 75 20.74 -21.33 3.28
N GLY A 76 20.47 -20.12 3.76
CA GLY A 76 21.35 -19.35 4.64
C GLY A 76 21.55 -20.00 6.01
N THR A 77 20.50 -20.56 6.61
CA THR A 77 20.59 -21.30 7.89
C THR A 77 21.32 -22.63 7.76
N LEU A 78 21.34 -23.23 6.57
CA LEU A 78 22.09 -24.46 6.27
C LEU A 78 23.55 -24.19 5.84
N SER A 79 23.96 -22.92 5.71
CA SER A 79 25.25 -22.52 5.12
C SER A 79 26.30 -22.12 6.18
N SER A 80 26.82 -23.09 6.93
CA SER A 80 27.83 -22.86 7.99
C SER A 80 29.24 -22.45 7.49
N ALA A 81 29.48 -22.44 6.17
CA ALA A 81 30.81 -22.32 5.57
C ALA A 81 31.01 -21.03 4.76
N PRO A 82 32.18 -20.35 4.88
CA PRO A 82 32.44 -19.10 4.17
C PRO A 82 32.54 -19.36 2.66
N SER A 83 31.61 -18.80 1.90
CA SER A 83 31.45 -19.09 0.47
C SER A 83 30.84 -17.91 -0.29
N ALA A 84 31.05 -17.88 -1.61
CA ALA A 84 30.35 -16.93 -2.49
C ALA A 84 28.82 -17.12 -2.45
N GLY A 85 28.36 -18.38 -2.26
CA GLY A 85 26.95 -18.71 -2.05
C GLY A 85 26.37 -18.03 -0.81
N CYS A 86 27.06 -18.09 0.33
CA CYS A 86 26.65 -17.42 1.57
C CYS A 86 26.48 -15.89 1.38
N SER A 87 27.39 -15.25 0.65
CA SER A 87 27.32 -13.81 0.34
C SER A 87 26.16 -13.46 -0.61
N PHE A 88 25.89 -14.32 -1.60
CA PHE A 88 24.76 -14.16 -2.51
C PHE A 88 23.40 -14.43 -1.84
N VAL A 89 23.35 -15.39 -0.92
CA VAL A 89 22.15 -15.68 -0.11
C VAL A 89 21.79 -14.51 0.80
N ALA A 90 22.75 -13.93 1.52
CA ALA A 90 22.51 -12.74 2.33
C ALA A 90 22.00 -11.54 1.50
N PHE A 91 22.55 -11.35 0.29
CA PHE A 91 22.04 -10.39 -0.69
C PHE A 91 20.59 -10.69 -1.10
N LEU A 92 20.25 -11.95 -1.43
CA LEU A 92 18.87 -12.33 -1.77
C LEU A 92 17.90 -12.12 -0.61
N VAL A 93 18.32 -12.40 0.62
CA VAL A 93 17.51 -12.19 1.84
C VAL A 93 17.17 -10.70 2.01
N ASN A 94 18.15 -9.78 2.01
CA ASN A 94 17.84 -8.34 2.16
C ASN A 94 17.13 -7.75 0.92
N LEU A 95 17.48 -8.19 -0.30
CA LEU A 95 16.80 -7.74 -1.53
C LEU A 95 15.31 -8.12 -1.52
N SER A 96 14.98 -9.36 -1.16
CA SER A 96 13.60 -9.85 -1.11
C SER A 96 12.81 -9.25 0.07
N LEU A 97 13.44 -9.08 1.23
CA LEU A 97 12.89 -8.37 2.38
C LEU A 97 12.50 -6.92 2.03
N MET A 98 13.42 -6.16 1.42
CA MET A 98 13.20 -4.77 0.98
C MET A 98 12.10 -4.69 -0.09
N THR A 99 12.11 -5.61 -1.06
CA THR A 99 11.09 -5.68 -2.13
C THR A 99 9.70 -5.93 -1.56
N SER A 100 9.58 -6.85 -0.60
CA SER A 100 8.34 -7.17 0.12
C SER A 100 7.79 -5.94 0.86
N ALA A 101 8.60 -5.30 1.69
CA ALA A 101 8.20 -4.10 2.45
C ALA A 101 7.79 -2.94 1.52
N SER A 102 8.53 -2.72 0.43
CA SER A 102 8.23 -1.66 -0.54
C SER A 102 6.92 -1.92 -1.29
N MET A 103 6.61 -3.16 -1.66
CA MET A 103 5.33 -3.51 -2.28
C MET A 103 4.15 -3.36 -1.32
N CYS A 104 4.32 -3.66 -0.03
CA CYS A 104 3.30 -3.43 1.00
C CYS A 104 3.05 -1.94 1.26
N PHE A 105 4.11 -1.12 1.35
CA PHE A 105 3.99 0.34 1.40
C PHE A 105 3.32 0.93 0.14
N CYS A 106 3.69 0.47 -1.06
CA CYS A 106 3.02 0.86 -2.30
C CYS A 106 1.54 0.44 -2.33
N MET A 107 1.17 -0.66 -1.67
CA MET A 107 -0.23 -1.07 -1.51
C MET A 107 -1.02 -0.12 -0.60
N ALA A 108 -0.40 0.35 0.49
CA ALA A 108 -0.96 1.34 1.41
C ALA A 108 -1.15 2.70 0.70
N LEU A 109 -0.11 3.20 0.04
CA LEU A 109 -0.17 4.41 -0.79
C LEU A 109 -1.26 4.29 -1.86
N ASN A 110 -1.35 3.17 -2.58
CA ASN A 110 -2.37 2.99 -3.61
C ASN A 110 -3.79 3.02 -3.03
N LEU A 111 -4.00 2.52 -1.80
CA LEU A 111 -5.30 2.61 -1.13
C LEU A 111 -5.63 4.07 -0.74
N GLN A 112 -4.65 4.82 -0.22
CA GLN A 112 -4.80 6.24 0.13
C GLN A 112 -5.03 7.14 -1.11
N LEU A 113 -4.28 6.92 -2.19
CA LEU A 113 -4.39 7.71 -3.42
C LEU A 113 -5.68 7.42 -4.17
N VAL A 114 -6.18 6.19 -4.17
CA VAL A 114 -7.48 5.84 -4.79
C VAL A 114 -8.66 6.33 -3.93
N LEU A 115 -8.66 6.11 -2.61
CA LEU A 115 -9.82 6.44 -1.77
C LEU A 115 -9.93 7.93 -1.45
N VAL A 116 -8.82 8.60 -1.14
CA VAL A 116 -8.83 9.99 -0.65
C VAL A 116 -8.56 10.98 -1.78
N HIS A 117 -7.63 10.67 -2.68
CA HIS A 117 -7.19 11.58 -3.75
C HIS A 117 -7.81 11.28 -5.13
N GLN A 118 -8.62 10.22 -5.24
CA GLN A 118 -9.28 9.78 -6.49
C GLN A 118 -8.31 9.55 -7.68
N ILE A 119 -7.04 9.28 -7.40
CA ILE A 119 -6.02 9.06 -8.43
C ILE A 119 -6.16 7.65 -9.01
N ASN A 120 -6.10 7.54 -10.34
CA ASN A 120 -6.16 6.25 -11.03
C ASN A 120 -4.90 5.40 -10.76
N GLY A 121 -5.00 4.50 -9.77
CA GLY A 121 -3.92 3.60 -9.36
C GLY A 121 -3.32 2.74 -10.49
N ARG A 122 -4.06 2.45 -11.56
CA ARG A 122 -3.53 1.71 -12.73
C ARG A 122 -2.49 2.51 -13.51
N LYS A 123 -2.52 3.84 -13.45
CA LYS A 123 -1.44 4.70 -13.97
C LYS A 123 -0.22 4.76 -13.03
N MET A 124 -0.44 4.56 -11.73
CA MET A 124 0.61 4.63 -10.70
C MET A 124 1.39 3.33 -10.54
N GLU A 125 0.77 2.18 -10.84
CA GLU A 125 1.35 0.84 -10.77
C GLU A 125 2.79 0.72 -11.33
N LYS A 126 3.03 1.26 -12.53
CA LYS A 126 4.35 1.26 -13.16
C LYS A 126 5.41 2.04 -12.36
N TYR A 127 5.01 3.09 -11.64
CA TYR A 127 5.92 3.90 -10.82
C TYR A 127 6.21 3.22 -9.48
N TYR A 128 5.22 2.52 -8.88
CA TYR A 128 5.46 1.68 -7.71
C TYR A 128 6.50 0.59 -8.02
N VAL A 129 6.29 -0.19 -9.09
CA VAL A 129 7.20 -1.28 -9.47
C VAL A 129 8.59 -0.75 -9.83
N LEU A 130 8.69 0.30 -10.66
CA LEU A 130 9.97 0.89 -11.04
C LEU A 130 10.70 1.50 -9.84
N GLY A 131 9.99 2.25 -8.98
CA GLY A 131 10.54 2.84 -7.77
C GLY A 131 11.06 1.79 -6.78
N THR A 132 10.28 0.73 -6.54
CA THR A 132 10.71 -0.42 -5.72
C THR A 132 11.97 -1.07 -6.30
N LEU A 133 12.00 -1.36 -7.61
CA LEU A 133 13.16 -2.02 -8.24
C LEU A 133 14.42 -1.16 -8.15
N VAL A 134 14.33 0.14 -8.42
CA VAL A 134 15.47 1.07 -8.31
C VAL A 134 15.95 1.18 -6.86
N LEU A 135 15.05 1.36 -5.89
CA LEU A 135 15.39 1.45 -4.47
C LEU A 135 16.07 0.17 -3.98
N CYS A 136 15.46 -0.99 -4.25
CA CYS A 136 15.98 -2.28 -3.81
C CYS A 136 17.35 -2.59 -4.46
N ALA A 137 17.54 -2.24 -5.73
CA ALA A 137 18.82 -2.37 -6.42
C ALA A 137 19.90 -1.50 -5.79
N VAL A 138 19.65 -0.19 -5.58
CA VAL A 138 20.62 0.73 -4.97
C VAL A 138 21.02 0.26 -3.57
N CYS A 139 20.05 -0.06 -2.70
CA CYS A 139 20.33 -0.45 -1.31
C CYS A 139 21.04 -1.80 -1.16
N ASN A 140 20.98 -2.70 -2.16
CA ASN A 140 21.58 -4.04 -2.07
C ASN A 140 22.82 -4.25 -2.95
N ILE A 141 22.93 -3.59 -4.10
CA ILE A 141 24.11 -3.72 -4.97
C ILE A 141 25.33 -3.06 -4.33
N ILE A 142 25.17 -1.92 -3.65
CA ILE A 142 26.27 -1.21 -2.97
C ILE A 142 26.96 -2.08 -1.91
N PRO A 143 26.27 -2.65 -0.89
CA PRO A 143 26.92 -3.53 0.08
C PRO A 143 27.46 -4.83 -0.52
N TYR A 144 26.79 -5.40 -1.54
CA TYR A 144 27.26 -6.62 -2.22
C TYR A 144 28.56 -6.37 -2.99
N ALA A 145 28.63 -5.31 -3.81
CA ALA A 145 29.85 -4.90 -4.50
C ALA A 145 30.97 -4.52 -3.52
N SER A 146 30.62 -3.92 -2.39
CA SER A 146 31.53 -3.59 -1.29
C SER A 146 31.93 -4.80 -0.42
N ARG A 147 31.51 -6.03 -0.80
CA ARG A 147 31.80 -7.32 -0.12
C ARG A 147 31.37 -7.38 1.35
N GLN A 148 30.33 -6.63 1.71
CA GLN A 148 29.82 -6.53 3.08
C GLN A 148 28.94 -7.71 3.48
N PHE A 149 28.35 -8.40 2.51
CA PHE A 149 27.60 -9.64 2.75
C PHE A 149 28.52 -10.87 2.78
N GLY A 150 28.24 -11.81 3.68
CA GLY A 150 29.00 -13.06 3.83
C GLY A 150 28.73 -13.77 5.16
N LEU A 151 29.61 -14.69 5.55
CA LEU A 151 29.51 -15.40 6.82
C LEU A 151 29.87 -14.46 7.99
N ASN A 152 28.95 -14.25 8.93
CA ASN A 152 29.22 -13.46 10.12
C ASN A 152 30.18 -14.22 11.08
N PRO A 153 31.30 -13.62 11.52
CA PRO A 153 32.30 -14.33 12.31
C PRO A 153 31.80 -14.71 13.71
N THR A 154 30.87 -13.95 14.28
CA THR A 154 30.28 -14.18 15.60
C THR A 154 29.17 -15.21 15.54
N ASN A 155 28.15 -14.97 14.70
CA ASN A 155 26.91 -15.73 14.70
C ASN A 155 26.91 -16.96 13.76
N LYS A 156 27.95 -17.14 12.95
CA LYS A 156 28.09 -18.23 11.95
C LYS A 156 26.96 -18.33 10.91
N THR A 157 26.19 -17.26 10.73
CA THR A 157 25.09 -17.14 9.76
C THR A 157 25.49 -16.28 8.55
N CYS A 158 24.81 -16.49 7.42
CA CYS A 158 24.99 -15.67 6.22
C CYS A 158 24.25 -14.34 6.33
N TRP A 159 24.97 -13.27 6.66
CA TRP A 159 24.47 -11.91 6.91
C TRP A 159 25.53 -10.88 6.51
N PHE A 160 25.89 -9.94 7.39
CA PHE A 160 27.04 -9.06 7.22
C PHE A 160 28.35 -9.72 7.71
N ASN A 161 29.37 -9.67 6.85
CA ASN A 161 30.74 -10.08 7.11
C ASN A 161 31.57 -8.92 7.69
N ASN A 162 31.17 -8.43 8.86
CA ASN A 162 31.87 -7.38 9.60
C ASN A 162 32.19 -7.86 11.03
N SER A 163 33.46 -7.76 11.43
CA SER A 163 33.90 -8.08 12.79
C SER A 163 33.71 -6.90 13.76
N ASP A 164 33.66 -5.68 13.23
CA ASP A 164 33.39 -4.46 14.00
C ASP A 164 31.87 -4.20 14.08
N PRO A 165 31.27 -4.13 15.28
CA PRO A 165 29.84 -3.86 15.44
C PRO A 165 29.44 -2.47 14.95
N ASP A 166 30.30 -1.44 15.04
CA ASP A 166 29.96 -0.09 14.59
C ASP A 166 29.86 -0.01 13.06
N THR A 167 30.80 -0.63 12.35
CA THR A 167 30.73 -0.78 10.89
C THR A 167 29.54 -1.64 10.48
N MET A 168 29.28 -2.76 11.17
CA MET A 168 28.08 -3.58 10.91
C MET A 168 26.78 -2.80 11.09
N LEU A 169 26.68 -1.97 12.14
CA LEU A 169 25.52 -1.13 12.44
C LEU A 169 25.29 -0.06 11.36
N ARG A 170 26.36 0.57 10.87
CA ARG A 170 26.27 1.56 9.76
C ARG A 170 25.72 0.94 8.49
N TRP A 171 26.17 -0.27 8.13
CA TRP A 171 25.63 -0.99 6.98
C TRP A 171 24.18 -1.41 7.19
N LEU A 172 23.85 -2.08 8.30
CA LEU A 172 22.49 -2.49 8.64
C LEU A 172 21.49 -1.33 8.56
N ILE A 173 21.81 -0.18 9.15
CA ILE A 173 20.97 1.03 9.08
C ILE A 173 20.83 1.51 7.63
N GLY A 174 21.94 1.66 6.91
CA GLY A 174 21.96 2.24 5.56
C GLY A 174 21.34 1.37 4.47
N THR A 175 21.37 0.04 4.61
CA THR A 175 20.93 -0.92 3.57
C THR A 175 19.60 -1.60 3.90
N GLN A 176 19.15 -1.58 5.15
CA GLN A 176 17.94 -2.26 5.63
C GLN A 176 17.09 -1.35 6.53
N SER A 177 17.53 -1.13 7.78
CA SER A 177 16.63 -0.67 8.84
C SER A 177 16.04 0.73 8.60
N PHE A 178 16.82 1.69 8.08
CA PHE A 178 16.31 3.04 7.79
C PHE A 178 15.15 3.01 6.78
N TRP A 179 15.31 2.25 5.70
CA TRP A 179 14.32 2.15 4.62
C TRP A 179 13.08 1.37 5.05
N VAL A 180 13.27 0.23 5.73
CA VAL A 180 12.16 -0.60 6.21
C VAL A 180 11.34 0.15 7.29
N LEU A 181 11.97 0.87 8.21
CA LEU A 181 11.28 1.73 9.18
C LEU A 181 10.59 2.92 8.52
N SER A 182 11.19 3.54 7.50
CA SER A 182 10.57 4.62 6.72
C SER A 182 9.31 4.13 5.99
N MET A 183 9.36 2.94 5.38
CA MET A 183 8.22 2.33 4.71
C MET A 183 7.11 1.93 5.69
N ALA A 184 7.45 1.32 6.85
CA ALA A 184 6.48 1.01 7.91
C ALA A 184 5.82 2.28 8.49
N THR A 185 6.59 3.36 8.67
CA THR A 185 6.05 4.67 9.07
C THR A 185 5.08 5.22 8.02
N GLY A 186 5.42 5.06 6.73
CA GLY A 186 4.54 5.41 5.63
C GLY A 186 3.25 4.56 5.56
N GLU A 187 3.33 3.27 5.89
CA GLU A 187 2.15 2.38 6.03
C GLU A 187 1.21 2.87 7.14
N ILE A 188 1.76 3.24 8.31
CA ILE A 188 0.99 3.82 9.42
C ILE A 188 0.32 5.13 8.99
N LEU A 189 1.06 6.07 8.41
CA LEU A 189 0.53 7.37 7.99
C LEU A 189 -0.57 7.23 6.93
N ALA A 190 -0.37 6.36 5.93
CA ALA A 190 -1.39 6.05 4.93
C ALA A 190 -2.65 5.44 5.58
N PHE A 191 -2.49 4.48 6.49
CA PHE A 191 -3.60 3.85 7.21
C PHE A 191 -4.38 4.85 8.07
N LEU A 192 -3.70 5.72 8.83
CA LEU A 192 -4.33 6.76 9.64
C LEU A 192 -5.14 7.75 8.77
N VAL A 193 -4.60 8.16 7.61
CA VAL A 193 -5.32 9.04 6.67
C VAL A 193 -6.56 8.35 6.09
N ILE A 194 -6.48 7.06 5.74
CA ILE A 194 -7.63 6.27 5.25
C ILE A 194 -8.70 6.12 6.34
N VAL A 195 -8.31 5.80 7.57
CA VAL A 195 -9.24 5.66 8.71
C VAL A 195 -9.89 7.00 9.04
N GLY A 196 -9.12 8.10 9.10
CA GLY A 196 -9.64 9.45 9.28
C GLY A 196 -10.66 9.84 8.22
N TYR A 197 -10.37 9.57 6.94
CA TYR A 197 -11.29 9.82 5.82
C TYR A 197 -12.61 9.03 5.96
N ILE A 198 -12.55 7.73 6.30
CA ILE A 198 -13.74 6.89 6.50
C ILE A 198 -14.58 7.40 7.68
N ILE A 199 -13.94 7.78 8.78
CA ILE A 199 -14.60 8.33 9.97
C ILE A 199 -15.28 9.68 9.63
N SER A 200 -14.59 10.58 8.94
CA SER A 200 -15.15 11.87 8.50
C SER A 200 -16.35 11.67 7.58
N TYR A 201 -16.29 10.74 6.62
CA TYR A 201 -17.41 10.41 5.74
C TYR A 201 -18.61 9.84 6.52
N GLU A 202 -18.38 8.94 7.47
CA GLU A 202 -19.42 8.42 8.37
C GLU A 202 -20.08 9.54 9.18
N PHE A 203 -19.33 10.51 9.72
CA PHE A 203 -19.92 11.65 10.43
C PHE A 203 -20.75 12.56 9.52
N VAL A 204 -20.24 12.89 8.33
CA VAL A 204 -20.93 13.75 7.36
C VAL A 204 -22.23 13.10 6.86
N SER A 205 -22.17 11.82 6.47
CA SER A 205 -23.35 11.10 5.98
C SER A 205 -24.41 10.87 7.07
N ARG A 206 -24.01 10.69 8.34
CA ARG A 206 -24.93 10.65 9.49
C ARG A 206 -25.61 12.00 9.77
N ARG A 207 -24.95 13.13 9.47
CA ARG A 207 -25.56 14.46 9.60
C ARG A 207 -26.68 14.63 8.58
N TYR A 208 -26.38 14.46 7.29
CA TYR A 208 -27.40 14.53 6.23
C TYR A 208 -28.60 13.61 6.47
N ARG A 209 -28.38 12.39 6.98
CA ARG A 209 -29.50 11.49 7.33
C ARG A 209 -30.39 12.04 8.46
N ARG A 210 -29.82 12.68 9.49
CA ARG A 210 -30.62 13.31 10.56
C ARG A 210 -31.41 14.52 10.05
N ASP A 211 -30.75 15.34 9.25
CA ASP A 211 -31.36 16.56 8.69
C ASP A 211 -32.54 16.18 7.77
N SER A 212 -32.39 15.12 6.96
CA SER A 212 -33.49 14.51 6.19
C SER A 212 -34.65 13.99 7.05
N GLN A 213 -34.34 13.21 8.11
CA GLN A 213 -35.39 12.63 8.96
C GLN A 213 -36.20 13.68 9.74
N ASN A 214 -35.61 14.83 10.08
CA ASN A 214 -36.33 15.93 10.71
C ASN A 214 -37.36 16.58 9.75
N SER A 215 -37.07 16.59 8.44
CA SER A 215 -37.97 17.09 7.39
C SER A 215 -39.07 16.09 7.01
N GLU A 216 -38.90 14.81 7.34
CA GLU A 216 -39.73 13.69 6.88
C GLU A 216 -41.14 13.64 7.56
N ASN A 217 -41.38 14.46 8.58
CA ASN A 217 -42.70 14.68 9.19
C ASN A 217 -43.78 15.21 8.21
N ALA A 218 -43.41 15.53 6.97
CA ALA A 218 -44.30 16.07 5.93
C ALA A 218 -44.86 15.02 4.95
N TYR A 219 -44.36 13.78 4.91
CA TYR A 219 -44.82 12.77 3.94
C TYR A 219 -44.72 11.32 4.48
N PRO A 220 -45.82 10.54 4.47
CA PRO A 220 -45.82 9.18 5.02
C PRO A 220 -45.43 8.09 4.00
N ASP A 221 -44.70 7.10 4.52
CA ASP A 221 -44.59 5.69 4.12
C ASP A 221 -43.95 5.26 2.77
N ASP A 222 -43.29 4.09 2.86
CA ASP A 222 -42.76 3.19 1.84
C ASP A 222 -41.58 3.63 0.91
N TRP A 223 -40.76 4.58 1.34
CA TRP A 223 -39.41 4.74 0.76
C TRP A 223 -38.33 4.15 1.66
N THR A 224 -37.96 2.89 1.39
CA THR A 224 -36.86 2.21 2.08
C THR A 224 -35.49 2.83 1.71
N LEU A 225 -35.08 3.85 2.48
CA LEU A 225 -33.82 4.60 2.30
C LEU A 225 -32.64 3.67 1.98
N PRO A 226 -32.03 3.78 0.78
CA PRO A 226 -31.08 2.79 0.27
C PRO A 226 -29.86 2.67 1.19
N GLU A 227 -29.43 1.43 1.47
CA GLU A 227 -28.35 1.21 2.43
C GLU A 227 -27.04 1.86 1.96
N SER A 228 -26.52 2.76 2.79
CA SER A 228 -25.29 3.53 2.54
C SER A 228 -24.14 2.62 2.05
N PRO A 229 -23.65 2.77 0.80
CA PRO A 229 -22.75 1.81 0.18
C PRO A 229 -21.44 1.60 0.96
N ILE A 230 -20.98 2.62 1.70
CA ILE A 230 -19.80 2.55 2.58
C ILE A 230 -19.87 1.40 3.58
N LYS A 231 -21.04 1.06 4.16
CA LYS A 231 -21.17 -0.08 5.09
C LYS A 231 -20.78 -1.40 4.43
N LYS A 232 -21.24 -1.61 3.19
CA LYS A 232 -20.95 -2.78 2.34
C LYS A 232 -19.46 -2.86 1.95
N TYR A 233 -18.81 -1.71 1.76
CA TYR A 233 -17.38 -1.66 1.41
C TYR A 233 -16.44 -1.61 2.62
N ARG A 234 -16.87 -1.20 3.82
CA ARG A 234 -16.01 -1.01 5.01
C ARG A 234 -15.23 -2.27 5.36
N ASN A 235 -15.88 -3.43 5.39
CA ASN A 235 -15.24 -4.70 5.70
C ASN A 235 -14.23 -5.13 4.62
N ILE A 236 -14.44 -4.70 3.36
CA ILE A 236 -13.50 -4.93 2.26
C ILE A 236 -12.29 -3.99 2.43
N ILE A 237 -12.50 -2.70 2.69
CA ILE A 237 -11.44 -1.70 2.87
C ILE A 237 -10.56 -2.04 4.08
N LEU A 238 -11.14 -2.38 5.23
CA LEU A 238 -10.38 -2.81 6.42
C LEU A 238 -9.53 -4.05 6.15
N ARG A 239 -10.04 -5.03 5.39
CA ARG A 239 -9.26 -6.21 5.00
C ARG A 239 -8.10 -5.88 4.04
N ILE A 240 -8.24 -4.86 3.20
CA ILE A 240 -7.14 -4.36 2.37
C ILE A 240 -6.13 -3.58 3.23
N GLY A 241 -6.60 -2.84 4.24
CA GLY A 241 -5.74 -2.19 5.24
C GLY A 241 -5.00 -3.16 6.17
N LEU A 242 -5.38 -4.44 6.20
CA LEU A 242 -4.74 -5.46 7.03
C LEU A 242 -3.35 -5.86 6.50
N TYR A 243 -3.10 -5.83 5.19
CA TYR A 243 -1.77 -6.20 4.65
C TYR A 243 -0.69 -5.19 5.07
N PRO A 244 -0.86 -3.86 4.94
CA PRO A 244 0.10 -2.90 5.47
C PRO A 244 0.22 -2.93 7.00
N LEU A 245 -0.86 -3.22 7.72
CA LEU A 245 -0.82 -3.31 9.18
C LEU A 245 0.04 -4.50 9.65
N VAL A 246 -0.13 -5.68 9.04
CA VAL A 246 0.69 -6.87 9.34
C VAL A 246 2.14 -6.66 8.86
N SER A 247 2.33 -6.06 7.68
CA SER A 247 3.66 -5.64 7.18
C SER A 247 4.38 -4.76 8.19
N CYS A 248 3.76 -3.66 8.60
CA CYS A 248 4.30 -2.72 9.57
C CYS A 248 4.66 -3.40 10.90
N LEU A 249 3.77 -4.25 11.46
CA LEU A 249 4.04 -4.93 12.73
C LEU A 249 5.27 -5.84 12.66
N ILE A 250 5.39 -6.67 11.61
CA ILE A 250 6.56 -7.54 11.40
C ILE A 250 7.83 -6.71 11.14
N ASN A 251 7.75 -5.72 10.25
CA ASN A 251 8.88 -4.87 9.84
C ASN A 251 9.44 -4.02 11.00
N PHE A 252 8.56 -3.41 11.79
CA PHE A 252 8.95 -2.60 12.93
C PHE A 252 9.56 -3.45 14.06
N SER A 253 8.99 -4.64 14.31
CA SER A 253 9.50 -5.56 15.34
C SER A 253 10.89 -6.08 14.96
N THR A 254 11.05 -6.59 13.74
CA THR A 254 12.34 -7.10 13.24
C THR A 254 13.41 -6.01 13.20
N CYS A 255 13.11 -4.81 12.68
CA CYS A 255 14.09 -3.71 12.68
C CYS A 255 14.53 -3.26 14.09
N ILE A 256 13.66 -3.35 15.11
CA ILE A 256 14.05 -3.06 16.49
C ILE A 256 14.95 -4.15 17.06
N LEU A 257 14.64 -5.43 16.78
CA LEU A 257 15.44 -6.56 17.25
C LEU A 257 16.79 -6.65 16.56
N ASP A 258 16.86 -6.44 15.24
CA ASP A 258 18.07 -6.23 14.43
C ASP A 258 19.02 -5.20 15.09
N LEU A 259 18.52 -3.97 15.30
CA LEU A 259 19.31 -2.86 15.83
C LEU A 259 19.71 -3.09 17.30
N TYR A 260 18.85 -3.73 18.08
CA TYR A 260 19.17 -4.11 19.46
C TYR A 260 20.25 -5.21 19.49
N GLY A 261 20.15 -6.24 18.65
CA GLY A 261 21.07 -7.37 18.61
C GLY A 261 22.48 -7.01 18.10
N VAL A 262 22.57 -6.11 17.12
CA VAL A 262 23.88 -5.57 16.68
C VAL A 262 24.56 -4.74 17.77
N LYS A 263 23.79 -3.95 18.53
CA LYS A 263 24.34 -3.13 19.64
C LYS A 263 24.68 -3.97 20.88
N ASN A 264 23.93 -5.04 21.14
CA ASN A 264 24.05 -5.86 22.34
C ASN A 264 24.36 -7.32 21.93
N PRO A 265 25.64 -7.69 21.70
CA PRO A 265 26.02 -9.03 21.27
C PRO A 265 25.54 -10.13 22.25
N ILE A 266 25.55 -11.37 21.79
CA ILE A 266 24.91 -12.55 22.42
C ILE A 266 25.69 -13.07 23.65
N LEU A 267 26.12 -12.17 24.53
CA LEU A 267 26.79 -12.43 25.81
C LEU A 267 25.80 -12.55 26.98
N THR A 268 24.50 -12.36 26.73
CA THR A 268 23.44 -12.48 27.75
C THR A 268 22.29 -13.34 27.24
N GLU A 269 21.63 -14.05 28.16
CA GLU A 269 20.47 -14.88 27.86
C GLU A 269 19.30 -14.06 27.28
N LEU A 270 19.16 -12.79 27.69
CA LEU A 270 18.15 -11.88 27.15
C LEU A 270 18.40 -11.60 25.65
N ASN A 271 19.63 -11.26 25.28
CA ASN A 271 19.99 -11.00 23.89
C ASN A 271 19.78 -12.25 23.01
N TRP A 272 20.07 -13.44 23.56
CA TRP A 272 19.81 -14.73 22.91
C TRP A 272 18.32 -14.98 22.68
N ARG A 273 17.49 -14.85 23.73
CA ARG A 273 16.02 -14.99 23.64
C ARG A 273 15.41 -14.00 22.65
N LEU A 274 15.93 -12.78 22.58
CA LEU A 274 15.49 -11.75 21.61
C LEU A 274 15.91 -12.10 20.17
N GLY A 275 17.11 -12.63 19.95
CA GLY A 275 17.55 -13.13 18.64
C GLY A 275 16.73 -14.31 18.14
N ILE A 276 16.37 -15.25 19.02
CA ILE A 276 15.46 -16.37 18.68
C ILE A 276 14.06 -15.84 18.33
N ALA A 277 13.56 -14.85 19.08
CA ALA A 277 12.26 -14.23 18.80
C ALA A 277 12.25 -13.53 17.43
N ASP A 278 13.34 -12.82 17.07
CA ASP A 278 13.51 -12.20 15.76
C ASP A 278 13.52 -13.21 14.62
N LEU A 279 14.36 -14.24 14.73
CA LEU A 279 14.43 -15.35 13.76
C LEU A 279 13.08 -16.05 13.60
N ALA A 280 12.30 -16.20 14.67
CA ALA A 280 10.94 -16.74 14.62
C ALA A 280 9.95 -15.79 13.90
N ILE A 281 10.02 -14.47 14.15
CA ILE A 281 9.19 -13.47 13.45
C ILE A 281 9.53 -13.44 11.95
N TYR A 282 10.81 -13.50 11.58
CA TYR A 282 11.25 -13.67 10.19
C TYR A 282 10.76 -15.00 9.59
N SER A 283 10.77 -16.10 10.34
CA SER A 283 10.32 -17.41 9.85
C SER A 283 8.81 -17.50 9.63
N VAL A 284 8.01 -16.81 10.44
CA VAL A 284 6.54 -16.74 10.31
C VAL A 284 6.10 -15.79 9.20
N ARG A 285 6.97 -14.90 8.71
CA ARG A 285 6.66 -13.87 7.70
C ARG A 285 6.00 -14.43 6.43
N PRO A 286 6.52 -15.47 5.72
CA PRO A 286 5.87 -15.97 4.52
C PRO A 286 4.53 -16.66 4.80
N LEU A 287 4.38 -17.32 5.96
CA LEU A 287 3.12 -17.94 6.36
C LEU A 287 2.00 -16.90 6.50
N LEU A 288 2.28 -15.76 7.15
CA LEU A 288 1.30 -14.68 7.29
C LEU A 288 0.91 -14.08 5.94
N TYR A 289 1.88 -13.78 5.06
CA TYR A 289 1.55 -13.28 3.71
C TYR A 289 0.80 -14.31 2.86
N GLY A 290 1.13 -15.60 3.00
CA GLY A 290 0.40 -16.70 2.37
C GLY A 290 -1.06 -16.79 2.81
N ILE A 291 -1.33 -16.72 4.12
CA ILE A 291 -2.69 -16.72 4.69
C ILE A 291 -3.47 -15.48 4.24
N LEU A 292 -2.85 -14.30 4.30
CA LEU A 292 -3.49 -13.06 3.86
C LEU A 292 -3.89 -13.14 2.38
N ALA A 293 -2.96 -13.54 1.50
CA ALA A 293 -3.23 -13.66 0.06
C ALA A 293 -4.22 -14.79 -0.29
N ALA A 294 -4.10 -15.95 0.35
CA ALA A 294 -5.05 -17.07 0.20
C ALA A 294 -6.50 -16.68 0.53
N THR A 295 -6.68 -15.68 1.40
CA THR A 295 -7.99 -15.23 1.83
C THR A 295 -8.44 -13.89 1.22
N ASP A 296 -7.74 -13.37 0.20
CA ASP A 296 -8.15 -12.10 -0.44
C ASP A 296 -9.52 -12.23 -1.15
N PRO A 297 -10.43 -11.26 -1.00
CA PRO A 297 -11.72 -11.29 -1.69
C PRO A 297 -11.64 -11.33 -3.22
N ALA A 298 -10.60 -10.77 -3.85
CA ALA A 298 -10.41 -10.86 -5.30
C ALA A 298 -9.95 -12.26 -5.72
N PHE A 299 -9.04 -12.87 -4.97
CA PHE A 299 -8.55 -14.23 -5.21
C PHE A 299 -9.67 -15.27 -5.04
N ILE A 300 -10.42 -15.19 -3.93
CA ILE A 300 -11.58 -16.06 -3.67
C ILE A 300 -12.62 -15.91 -4.79
N ARG A 301 -12.93 -14.69 -5.25
CA ARG A 301 -13.84 -14.46 -6.38
C ARG A 301 -13.30 -15.05 -7.69
N GLY A 302 -12.00 -14.93 -7.96
CA GLY A 302 -11.34 -15.55 -9.12
C GLY A 302 -11.52 -17.07 -9.13
N ILE A 303 -11.27 -17.74 -7.99
CA ILE A 303 -11.47 -19.19 -7.85
C ILE A 303 -12.94 -19.59 -7.97
N LEU A 304 -13.86 -18.81 -7.37
CA LEU A 304 -15.30 -19.09 -7.46
C LEU A 304 -15.87 -18.90 -8.87
N ALA A 305 -15.31 -17.98 -9.66
CA ALA A 305 -15.69 -17.80 -11.07
C ALA A 305 -15.32 -19.04 -11.92
N LEU A 306 -14.17 -19.67 -11.66
CA LEU A 306 -13.79 -20.93 -12.32
C LEU A 306 -14.66 -22.12 -11.88
N ARG A 307 -15.09 -22.15 -10.61
CA ARG A 307 -15.95 -23.22 -10.08
C ARG A 307 -17.42 -23.13 -10.51
N ARG A 308 -17.83 -22.07 -11.23
CA ARG A 308 -19.21 -21.88 -11.71
C ARG A 308 -19.26 -21.78 -13.23
N PRO A 309 -18.99 -22.88 -13.97
CA PRO A 309 -19.16 -22.89 -15.41
C PRO A 309 -20.61 -22.60 -15.81
N MET A 310 -20.78 -21.64 -16.72
CA MET A 310 -21.94 -21.44 -17.62
C MET A 310 -23.31 -21.01 -17.06
N GLU A 311 -23.60 -21.04 -15.75
CA GLU A 311 -24.89 -20.51 -15.24
C GLU A 311 -25.07 -18.98 -15.43
N THR A 312 -23.99 -18.23 -15.68
CA THR A 312 -23.97 -16.75 -15.53
C THR A 312 -24.01 -15.91 -16.82
N CYS A 313 -23.96 -16.46 -18.04
CA CYS A 313 -24.23 -15.65 -19.26
C CYS A 313 -25.69 -15.09 -19.29
N ARG A 314 -26.57 -15.48 -18.35
CA ARG A 314 -27.90 -14.85 -18.14
C ARG A 314 -27.96 -13.75 -17.06
N LEU A 315 -26.94 -13.60 -16.20
CA LEU A 315 -26.97 -12.63 -15.09
C LEU A 315 -25.92 -11.50 -15.22
N GLY A 316 -25.21 -11.45 -16.36
CA GLY A 316 -24.09 -10.53 -16.58
C GLY A 316 -24.46 -9.06 -16.88
N LYS A 317 -25.74 -8.70 -16.96
CA LYS A 317 -26.17 -7.37 -17.43
C LYS A 317 -26.26 -6.31 -16.32
N ASP A 318 -26.67 -6.72 -15.11
CA ASP A 318 -27.02 -5.79 -14.03
C ASP A 318 -25.96 -5.68 -12.91
N ILE A 319 -24.94 -6.55 -12.93
CA ILE A 319 -23.84 -6.55 -11.94
C ILE A 319 -22.49 -6.30 -12.60
N SER A 320 -22.42 -5.24 -13.41
CA SER A 320 -21.16 -4.64 -13.85
C SER A 320 -20.43 -4.03 -12.65
N PHE A 321 -19.73 -4.87 -11.87
CA PHE A 321 -19.01 -4.52 -10.64
C PHE A 321 -17.73 -3.69 -10.92
N GLN A 322 -17.85 -2.66 -11.75
CA GLN A 322 -16.80 -1.66 -11.89
C GLN A 322 -16.59 -0.98 -10.54
N PHE A 323 -15.33 -0.83 -10.15
CA PHE A 323 -14.91 0.24 -9.24
C PHE A 323 -14.92 1.58 -9.98
N ALA A 324 -16.02 1.86 -10.69
CA ALA A 324 -16.52 3.21 -10.77
C ALA A 324 -16.84 3.61 -9.33
N VAL A 325 -15.88 4.25 -8.68
CA VAL A 325 -16.22 5.13 -7.57
C VAL A 325 -17.34 6.02 -8.12
N PRO A 326 -18.56 6.02 -7.54
CA PRO A 326 -19.62 6.90 -8.02
C PRO A 326 -19.02 8.29 -8.01
N THR A 327 -18.86 8.92 -9.18
CA THR A 327 -18.09 10.16 -9.34
C THR A 327 -18.71 11.18 -8.40
N PRO A 328 -18.08 11.46 -7.26
CA PRO A 328 -18.90 11.63 -6.07
C PRO A 328 -19.65 12.95 -6.13
N VAL A 329 -20.84 12.95 -5.51
CA VAL A 329 -21.35 13.83 -4.44
C VAL A 329 -20.75 15.23 -4.28
N HIS A 330 -19.50 15.50 -4.67
CA HIS A 330 -18.97 16.82 -4.96
C HIS A 330 -19.84 17.64 -5.94
N ILE A 331 -20.57 16.99 -6.87
CA ILE A 331 -21.59 17.69 -7.69
C ILE A 331 -22.76 18.13 -6.78
N GLU A 332 -23.37 17.23 -6.01
CA GLU A 332 -24.46 17.59 -5.08
C GLU A 332 -24.02 18.55 -3.97
N LEU A 333 -22.77 18.46 -3.47
CA LEU A 333 -22.21 19.34 -2.45
C LEU A 333 -21.81 20.71 -2.98
N GLN A 334 -21.46 20.84 -4.27
CA GLN A 334 -21.37 22.15 -4.91
C GLN A 334 -22.75 22.69 -5.24
N TYR A 335 -23.66 21.87 -5.77
CA TYR A 335 -25.03 22.25 -6.12
C TYR A 335 -25.83 22.74 -4.91
N ALA A 336 -25.75 22.03 -3.77
CA ALA A 336 -26.34 22.45 -2.51
C ALA A 336 -25.64 23.70 -1.95
N ARG A 337 -24.32 23.87 -2.16
CA ARG A 337 -23.60 25.08 -1.73
C ARG A 337 -23.96 26.32 -2.56
N THR A 338 -24.19 26.17 -3.86
CA THR A 338 -24.68 27.26 -4.72
C THR A 338 -26.13 27.60 -4.43
N HIS A 339 -27.04 26.61 -4.40
CA HIS A 339 -28.45 26.89 -4.10
C HIS A 339 -28.66 27.53 -2.73
N HIS A 340 -27.91 27.12 -1.70
CA HIS A 340 -28.03 27.71 -0.36
C HIS A 340 -27.38 29.11 -0.24
N THR A 341 -26.67 29.60 -1.27
CA THR A 341 -26.21 31.00 -1.33
C THR A 341 -27.14 31.91 -2.14
N ASP A 342 -27.88 31.38 -3.11
CA ASP A 342 -28.82 32.17 -3.91
C ASP A 342 -30.10 32.57 -3.14
N GLU A 343 -30.62 31.70 -2.27
CA GLU A 343 -31.83 32.00 -1.46
C GLU A 343 -31.59 33.02 -0.33
N ALA A 344 -30.34 33.32 0.02
CA ALA A 344 -29.98 34.33 1.02
C ALA A 344 -29.88 35.77 0.45
N GLY A 345 -30.13 35.94 -0.85
CA GLY A 345 -29.89 37.20 -1.58
C GLY A 345 -31.09 38.13 -1.78
N VAL A 346 -32.29 37.80 -1.27
CA VAL A 346 -33.54 38.52 -1.59
C VAL A 346 -34.34 38.92 -0.34
N GLU A 347 -33.69 39.55 0.64
CA GLU A 347 -34.37 40.43 1.60
C GLU A 347 -33.99 41.91 1.34
N SER A 348 -34.95 42.80 1.55
CA SER A 348 -34.93 44.16 1.02
C SER A 348 -34.16 45.16 1.90
N ILE A 349 -33.03 45.65 1.38
CA ILE A 349 -32.39 46.86 1.93
C ILE A 349 -33.13 48.09 1.39
N SER A 350 -34.09 48.58 2.18
CA SER A 350 -34.66 49.91 1.97
C SER A 350 -33.64 51.00 2.32
N THR A 351 -33.63 52.07 1.53
CA THR A 351 -32.76 53.23 1.75
C THR A 351 -33.12 53.99 3.03
N HIS A 352 -32.12 54.29 3.86
CA HIS A 352 -32.15 55.48 4.70
C HIS A 352 -30.77 56.13 4.73
N SER A 353 -30.74 57.47 4.82
CA SER A 353 -29.55 58.30 4.77
C SER A 353 -29.50 59.24 5.97
N LEU A 354 -28.31 59.45 6.51
CA LEU A 354 -27.70 60.63 7.17
C LEU A 354 -26.28 60.17 7.62
N GLU A 355 -25.18 60.92 7.39
CA GLU A 355 -24.64 62.02 8.23
C GLU A 355 -24.23 61.56 9.67
N ASP A 356 -23.04 61.85 10.22
CA ASP A 356 -21.97 62.78 9.76
C ASP A 356 -20.55 62.53 10.36
N THR A 357 -19.53 63.11 9.70
CA THR A 357 -18.35 63.84 10.26
C THR A 357 -17.10 63.17 10.91
N THR A 358 -15.97 63.88 10.75
CA THR A 358 -14.58 63.76 11.31
C THR A 358 -13.67 62.60 10.83
N ARG A 359 -12.51 62.83 10.15
CA ARG A 359 -11.18 63.40 10.57
C ARG A 359 -10.47 62.57 11.66
N THR A 360 -9.18 62.19 11.60
CA THR A 360 -8.06 62.30 10.60
C THR A 360 -7.02 61.16 10.90
N THR A 361 -5.78 60.99 10.40
CA THR A 361 -4.72 61.88 9.82
C THR A 361 -3.71 61.06 8.94
N THR A 362 -2.55 61.65 8.60
CA THR A 362 -1.30 61.09 8.01
C THR A 362 -0.60 60.06 8.92
N THR A 363 0.46 59.30 8.55
CA THR A 363 1.68 59.47 7.67
C THR A 363 2.13 58.09 7.14
N SER A 364 2.42 57.81 5.86
CA SER A 364 3.50 58.28 4.93
C SER A 364 4.85 57.51 5.01
N LEU A 365 5.46 57.24 3.83
CA LEU A 365 6.88 56.88 3.54
C LEU A 365 7.31 55.39 3.70
N GLN A 366 8.13 54.77 2.81
CA GLN A 366 8.74 55.25 1.55
C GLN A 366 9.05 54.14 0.50
N ASP A 367 9.07 54.59 -0.77
CA ASP A 367 9.51 54.08 -2.10
C ASP A 367 10.57 52.96 -2.25
N GLY A 368 10.63 52.37 -3.46
CA GLY A 368 11.63 51.35 -3.85
C GLY A 368 11.60 50.85 -5.32
N ASP A 369 11.53 51.72 -6.32
CA ASP A 369 11.65 51.36 -7.76
C ASP A 369 13.03 50.75 -8.11
N THR A 370 13.23 49.92 -9.14
CA THR A 370 13.32 50.26 -10.58
C THR A 370 13.57 48.93 -11.35
N ALA A 371 12.73 48.38 -12.24
CA ALA A 371 12.30 48.79 -13.59
C ALA A 371 13.33 48.57 -14.75
N GLN A 372 13.03 47.62 -15.66
CA GLN A 372 13.44 47.53 -17.09
C GLN A 372 12.97 46.18 -17.73
N ALA A 373 12.90 45.99 -19.06
CA ALA A 373 12.00 46.58 -20.08
C ALA A 373 12.26 45.91 -21.47
N LEU A 374 11.40 46.19 -22.47
CA LEU A 374 11.53 45.90 -23.92
C LEU A 374 11.23 44.45 -24.44
N PRO A 375 10.84 44.27 -25.73
CA PRO A 375 9.55 43.62 -26.04
C PRO A 375 9.50 42.76 -27.34
N THR A 376 8.28 42.54 -27.87
CA THR A 376 7.92 42.10 -29.25
C THR A 376 8.30 40.66 -29.65
N ASP A 377 7.55 39.93 -30.49
CA ASP A 377 6.83 40.39 -31.69
C ASP A 377 5.44 39.70 -31.92
N GLU A 378 4.77 40.03 -33.03
CA GLU A 378 3.35 39.85 -33.30
C GLU A 378 2.99 38.73 -34.31
N SER A 379 1.68 38.49 -34.49
CA SER A 379 1.01 37.93 -35.69
C SER A 379 1.16 36.43 -36.02
N ALA A 380 0.05 35.69 -35.89
CA ALA A 380 -0.68 35.16 -37.06
C ALA A 380 -2.02 34.47 -36.69
N ARG A 381 -3.12 35.00 -37.24
CA ARG A 381 -4.37 34.26 -37.53
C ARG A 381 -4.43 34.06 -39.05
N PRO A 382 -5.01 32.97 -39.60
CA PRO A 382 -6.44 32.68 -39.47
C PRO A 382 -6.67 31.19 -39.04
N SER A 383 -7.83 30.52 -39.16
CA SER A 383 -9.09 30.84 -39.87
C SER A 383 -10.33 30.22 -39.19
N ARG A 384 -11.47 30.26 -39.88
CA ARG A 384 -12.82 29.90 -39.42
C ARG A 384 -13.41 28.78 -40.30
N LYS A 385 -13.97 27.73 -39.70
CA LYS A 385 -15.01 26.90 -40.35
C LYS A 385 -16.05 26.43 -39.32
N ARG A 386 -17.28 26.21 -39.79
CA ARG A 386 -18.52 25.99 -39.01
C ARG A 386 -19.46 25.09 -39.85
N VAL A 387 -20.58 24.66 -39.26
CA VAL A 387 -21.72 23.93 -39.87
C VAL A 387 -21.59 22.39 -39.90
N GLY A 388 -22.71 21.73 -39.57
CA GLY A 388 -22.88 20.27 -39.50
C GLY A 388 -22.57 19.68 -38.11
N GLY A 389 -23.44 18.95 -37.43
CA GLY A 389 -24.85 18.60 -37.72
C GLY A 389 -25.26 17.40 -36.83
N PRO A 390 -26.45 17.38 -36.18
CA PRO A 390 -26.75 16.38 -35.16
C PRO A 390 -27.20 15.03 -35.77
N HIS A 391 -26.31 14.03 -35.79
CA HIS A 391 -26.71 12.65 -36.07
C HIS A 391 -26.93 11.86 -34.79
N SER A 392 -28.18 11.80 -34.35
CA SER A 392 -28.66 10.72 -33.49
C SER A 392 -28.47 9.38 -34.22
N ARG A 393 -27.68 8.48 -33.64
CA ARG A 393 -27.71 7.04 -33.95
C ARG A 393 -27.76 6.27 -32.64
N ARG A 394 -28.92 5.69 -32.33
CA ARG A 394 -29.02 4.54 -31.42
C ARG A 394 -28.23 3.40 -32.05
N ALA A 395 -27.02 3.13 -31.56
CA ALA A 395 -26.31 1.90 -31.84
C ALA A 395 -26.70 0.87 -30.77
N SER A 396 -27.59 -0.06 -31.11
CA SER A 396 -27.92 -1.20 -30.26
C SER A 396 -26.78 -2.22 -30.30
N LEU A 397 -25.80 -2.10 -29.39
CA LEU A 397 -24.91 -3.21 -29.05
C LEU A 397 -25.63 -4.15 -28.07
N GLY A 398 -26.55 -4.93 -28.63
CA GLY A 398 -26.80 -6.28 -28.14
C GLY A 398 -25.81 -7.25 -28.79
N ASP A 399 -25.51 -8.33 -28.08
CA ASP A 399 -25.24 -9.65 -28.63
C ASP A 399 -24.06 -9.80 -29.62
N VAL A 400 -22.84 -9.56 -29.12
CA VAL A 400 -21.65 -10.33 -29.54
C VAL A 400 -20.82 -10.71 -28.29
N ALA A 401 -20.25 -11.91 -28.28
CA ALA A 401 -19.23 -12.43 -27.33
C ALA A 401 -19.64 -12.81 -25.90
N CYS A 402 -20.48 -13.86 -25.73
CA CYS A 402 -20.07 -14.97 -24.85
C CYS A 402 -19.26 -15.98 -25.70
N HIS A 403 -18.02 -15.63 -26.07
CA HIS A 403 -17.04 -16.50 -26.73
C HIS A 403 -15.61 -15.97 -26.45
N ILE A 404 -14.69 -16.90 -26.15
CA ILE A 404 -13.33 -16.72 -25.57
C ILE A 404 -13.36 -16.55 -24.03
#